data_AF-A0A243Q3Z4-F1
#
_entry.id   AF-A0A243Q3Z4-F1
#
_cell.length_a   1.000
_cell.length_b   1.000
_cell.length_c   1.000
_cell.angle_alpha   90.00
_cell.angle_beta   90.00
_cell.angle_gamma   90.00
#
_symmetry.space_group_name_H-M   'P 1'
#
loop_
_entity.id
_entity.type
_entity.pdbx_description
1 polymer ?
#
loop_
_entity_poly.entity_id
_entity_poly.type
_entity_poly.pdbx_seq_one_letter_code
_entity_poly.pdbx_strand_id
1 'polypeptide(L)'
;ADTPGQSHLNPSPAEVAQPVNANKTPLQAAAEGLPKVTAAQVLDLAAKQVGISENSQGGGTKFQSWYVASPRAKETVARDGGSPRAYANAPWCAMFVSWVGEQAGIRPTMGWDAYTVAHAQWFKDNKHWGTTAKPGAVVYFDWNGGKRISGIDHVGFVKKDNGDGTISTIEGNTGNGKVEHRVRPKSQVVGYGYPVYAG
;
A
#
# COMPACT_ATOMS: atom_id res chain seq x y z
N ALA A 1 -53.74 36.02 -45.40
CA ALA A 1 -52.83 35.36 -46.34
C ALA A 1 -51.44 35.93 -46.07
N ASP A 2 -50.75 35.59 -44.97
CA ASP A 2 -50.25 34.25 -44.56
C ASP A 2 -49.29 33.71 -45.64
N THR A 3 -48.00 33.43 -45.41
CA THR A 3 -47.24 33.12 -44.20
C THR A 3 -45.73 33.33 -44.47
N PRO A 4 -44.87 33.62 -43.47
CA PRO A 4 -43.41 33.68 -43.64
C PRO A 4 -42.76 32.28 -43.67
N GLY A 5 -41.84 32.07 -44.61
CA GLY A 5 -41.07 30.83 -44.79
C GLY A 5 -40.04 30.58 -43.67
N GLN A 6 -39.92 29.30 -43.33
CA GLN A 6 -39.33 28.77 -42.11
C GLN A 6 -37.80 28.78 -42.07
N SER A 7 -37.31 28.97 -40.85
CA SER A 7 -35.96 28.75 -40.36
C SER A 7 -35.50 27.29 -40.50
N HIS A 8 -34.33 27.08 -41.08
CA HIS A 8 -33.54 25.87 -40.82
C HIS A 8 -32.16 26.27 -40.29
N LEU A 9 -32.07 26.36 -38.97
CA LEU A 9 -30.82 26.35 -38.24
C LEU A 9 -30.25 24.92 -38.35
N ASN A 10 -29.12 24.76 -39.06
CA ASN A 10 -28.36 23.52 -38.99
C ASN A 10 -27.87 23.33 -37.55
N PRO A 11 -28.09 22.17 -36.91
CA PRO A 11 -27.51 21.89 -35.62
C PRO A 11 -25.98 21.79 -35.76
N SER A 12 -25.29 22.45 -34.83
CA SER A 12 -23.85 22.38 -34.64
C SER A 12 -23.39 20.92 -34.60
N PRO A 13 -22.22 20.55 -35.16
CA PRO A 13 -21.68 19.21 -35.01
C PRO A 13 -21.61 18.87 -33.52
N ALA A 14 -22.29 17.78 -33.17
CA ALA A 14 -22.30 17.23 -31.84
C ALA A 14 -20.86 17.18 -31.30
N GLU A 15 -20.65 17.89 -30.20
CA GLU A 15 -19.53 17.70 -29.32
C GLU A 15 -19.52 16.22 -28.98
N VAL A 16 -18.58 15.48 -29.59
CA VAL A 16 -18.33 14.09 -29.26
C VAL A 16 -18.03 14.06 -27.78
N ALA A 17 -19.01 13.58 -27.00
CA ALA A 17 -18.88 13.44 -25.57
C ALA A 17 -17.60 12.66 -25.28
N GLN A 18 -16.59 13.37 -24.79
CA GLN A 18 -15.35 12.78 -24.32
C GLN A 18 -15.71 11.77 -23.22
N PRO A 19 -15.18 10.52 -23.26
CA PRO A 19 -15.46 9.58 -22.20
C PRO A 19 -14.96 10.15 -20.87
N VAL A 20 -15.81 10.13 -19.85
CA VAL A 20 -15.61 10.62 -18.47
C VAL A 20 -14.45 9.96 -17.69
N ASN A 21 -13.51 9.29 -18.34
CA ASN A 21 -12.50 8.42 -17.72
C ASN A 21 -11.03 8.86 -17.91
N ALA A 22 -10.75 10.15 -18.14
CA ALA A 22 -9.37 10.62 -18.34
C ALA A 22 -8.53 10.82 -17.04
N ASN A 23 -9.13 10.74 -15.84
CA ASN A 23 -8.48 11.20 -14.59
C ASN A 23 -8.15 10.11 -13.54
N LYS A 24 -8.25 8.81 -13.87
CA LYS A 24 -7.95 7.73 -12.92
C LYS A 24 -6.52 7.21 -13.10
N THR A 25 -5.81 7.01 -11.99
CA THR A 25 -4.54 6.27 -12.00
C THR A 25 -4.78 4.79 -12.36
N PRO A 26 -3.76 4.05 -12.80
CA PRO A 26 -3.89 2.61 -13.03
C PRO A 26 -4.41 1.85 -11.80
N LEU A 27 -4.03 2.27 -10.58
CA LEU A 27 -4.51 1.66 -9.34
C LEU A 27 -5.99 1.98 -9.08
N GLN A 28 -6.44 3.21 -9.38
CA GLN A 28 -7.84 3.57 -9.26
C GLN A 28 -8.72 2.81 -10.26
N ALA A 29 -8.24 2.60 -11.49
CA ALA A 29 -8.92 1.76 -12.47
C ALA A 29 -8.96 0.29 -12.01
N ALA A 30 -7.85 -0.26 -11.51
CA ALA A 30 -7.81 -1.63 -10.98
C ALA A 30 -8.80 -1.84 -9.82
N ALA A 31 -8.94 -0.84 -8.94
CA ALA A 31 -9.83 -0.89 -7.79
C ALA A 31 -11.33 -1.06 -8.13
N GLU A 32 -11.72 -0.74 -9.37
CA GLU A 32 -13.12 -0.88 -9.81
C GLU A 32 -13.59 -2.34 -9.75
N GLY A 33 -12.71 -3.27 -10.14
CA GLY A 33 -12.96 -4.71 -10.14
C GLY A 33 -12.59 -5.45 -8.86
N LEU A 34 -12.13 -4.74 -7.82
CA LEU A 34 -11.73 -5.35 -6.54
C LEU A 34 -12.87 -5.31 -5.51
N PRO A 35 -12.82 -6.19 -4.48
CA PRO A 35 -13.69 -6.08 -3.32
C PRO A 35 -13.66 -4.67 -2.72
N LYS A 36 -14.83 -4.20 -2.27
CA LYS A 36 -14.97 -2.87 -1.66
C LYS A 36 -14.51 -2.92 -0.19
N VAL A 37 -13.21 -2.74 0.00
CA VAL A 37 -12.56 -2.78 1.33
C VAL A 37 -12.22 -1.37 1.80
N THR A 38 -12.59 -1.05 3.04
CA THR A 38 -12.26 0.23 3.67
C THR A 38 -10.91 0.17 4.38
N ALA A 39 -10.31 1.34 4.64
CA ALA A 39 -9.10 1.43 5.46
C ALA A 39 -9.28 0.80 6.85
N ALA A 40 -10.47 0.96 7.46
CA ALA A 40 -10.78 0.38 8.77
C ALA A 40 -10.74 -1.15 8.74
N GLN A 41 -11.31 -1.79 7.71
CA GLN A 41 -11.29 -3.25 7.56
C GLN A 41 -9.87 -3.80 7.40
N VAL A 42 -8.99 -3.09 6.68
CA VAL A 42 -7.56 -3.44 6.59
C VAL A 42 -6.86 -3.32 7.93
N LEU A 43 -7.11 -2.24 8.67
CA LEU A 43 -6.54 -2.05 10.00
C LEU A 43 -7.04 -3.10 11.00
N ASP A 44 -8.31 -3.49 10.92
CA ASP A 44 -8.87 -4.57 11.76
C ASP A 44 -8.24 -5.92 11.42
N LEU A 45 -8.03 -6.20 10.14
CA LEU A 45 -7.34 -7.41 9.68
C LEU A 45 -5.88 -7.45 10.17
N ALA A 46 -5.18 -6.32 10.09
CA ALA A 46 -3.82 -6.17 10.61
C ALA A 46 -3.79 -6.32 12.14
N ALA A 47 -4.74 -5.70 12.85
CA ALA A 47 -4.83 -5.74 14.31
C ALA A 47 -5.08 -7.16 14.84
N LYS A 48 -5.86 -7.99 14.13
CA LYS A 48 -6.06 -9.41 14.45
C LYS A 48 -4.77 -10.24 14.44
N GLN A 49 -3.68 -9.70 13.89
CA GLN A 49 -2.39 -10.38 13.85
C GLN A 49 -1.47 -10.01 15.02
N VAL A 50 -1.84 -9.03 15.84
CA VAL A 50 -1.05 -8.58 17.00
C VAL A 50 -0.74 -9.76 17.93
N GLY A 51 0.52 -9.86 18.35
CA GLY A 51 1.01 -10.95 19.19
C GLY A 51 1.65 -12.11 18.43
N ILE A 52 1.47 -12.21 17.10
CA ILE A 52 2.28 -13.13 16.29
C ILE A 52 3.74 -12.71 16.36
N SER A 53 4.62 -13.64 16.70
CA SER A 53 6.06 -13.42 16.85
C SER A 53 6.88 -14.39 16.03
N GLU A 54 8.08 -13.96 15.64
CA GLU A 54 9.10 -14.82 15.08
C GLU A 54 9.69 -15.78 16.13
N ASN A 55 10.32 -16.84 15.65
CA ASN A 55 11.11 -17.76 16.45
C ASN A 55 12.52 -17.19 16.71
N SER A 56 13.34 -17.92 17.47
CA SER A 56 14.71 -17.50 17.81
C SER A 56 15.67 -17.35 16.63
N GLN A 57 15.27 -17.76 15.42
CA GLN A 57 16.04 -17.63 14.19
C GLN A 57 15.63 -16.41 13.35
N GLY A 58 14.75 -15.53 13.87
CA GLY A 58 14.20 -14.39 13.11
C GLY A 58 13.12 -14.78 12.10
N GLY A 59 12.60 -16.01 12.21
CA GLY A 59 11.75 -16.63 11.20
C GLY A 59 10.47 -17.27 11.75
N GLY A 60 9.88 -18.13 10.93
CA GLY A 60 8.79 -19.01 11.34
C GLY A 60 7.42 -18.34 11.46
N THR A 61 7.28 -17.09 11.02
CA THR A 61 5.98 -16.44 10.94
C THR A 61 5.21 -16.93 9.72
N LYS A 62 3.87 -16.94 9.80
CA LYS A 62 3.02 -17.25 8.64
C LYS A 62 3.21 -16.28 7.46
N PHE A 63 3.67 -15.06 7.72
CA PHE A 63 3.92 -14.05 6.68
C PHE A 63 5.13 -14.43 5.81
N GLN A 64 6.22 -14.87 6.44
CA GLN A 64 7.39 -15.40 5.74
C GLN A 64 7.04 -16.66 4.99
N SER A 65 6.37 -17.63 5.63
CA SER A 65 5.94 -18.88 4.98
C SER A 65 5.07 -18.62 3.74
N TRP A 66 4.10 -17.69 3.85
CA TRP A 66 3.29 -17.28 2.71
C TRP A 66 4.13 -16.64 1.60
N TYR A 67 5.04 -15.72 1.96
CA TYR A 67 5.84 -15.02 0.97
C TYR A 67 6.76 -15.98 0.21
N VAL A 68 7.46 -16.87 0.92
CA VAL A 68 8.30 -17.93 0.35
C VAL A 68 7.54 -18.79 -0.66
N ALA A 69 6.29 -19.13 -0.36
CA ALA A 69 5.44 -19.95 -1.22
C ALA A 69 4.84 -19.18 -2.41
N SER A 70 4.93 -17.85 -2.41
CA SER A 70 4.31 -17.03 -3.43
C SER A 70 5.14 -16.93 -4.72
N PRO A 71 4.52 -16.65 -5.88
CA PRO A 71 5.24 -16.29 -7.10
C PRO A 71 6.20 -15.10 -6.90
N ARG A 72 5.85 -14.17 -6.00
CA ARG A 72 6.64 -12.97 -5.74
C ARG A 72 8.04 -13.29 -5.25
N ALA A 73 8.21 -14.32 -4.42
CA ALA A 73 9.54 -14.71 -3.95
C ALA A 73 10.49 -15.07 -5.10
N LYS A 74 9.98 -15.66 -6.20
CA LYS A 74 10.79 -15.94 -7.38
C LYS A 74 11.13 -14.65 -8.15
N GLU A 75 10.16 -13.75 -8.28
CA GLU A 75 10.35 -12.45 -8.92
C GLU A 75 11.38 -11.58 -8.18
N THR A 76 11.31 -11.53 -6.85
CA THR A 76 12.27 -10.75 -6.04
C THR A 76 13.65 -11.39 -6.02
N VAL A 77 13.76 -12.72 -6.02
CA VAL A 77 15.06 -13.38 -6.20
C VAL A 77 15.66 -13.11 -7.58
N ALA A 78 14.84 -13.07 -8.64
CA ALA A 78 15.32 -12.71 -9.96
C ALA A 78 15.81 -11.24 -10.03
N ARG A 79 15.18 -10.34 -9.26
CA ARG A 79 15.58 -8.93 -9.16
C ARG A 79 16.82 -8.72 -8.30
N ASP A 80 16.89 -9.37 -7.14
CA ASP A 80 17.81 -9.03 -6.04
C ASP A 80 18.89 -10.08 -5.80
N GLY A 81 18.76 -11.27 -6.39
CA GLY A 81 19.59 -12.44 -6.11
C GLY A 81 19.14 -13.22 -4.87
N GLY A 82 19.92 -14.25 -4.51
CA GLY A 82 19.63 -15.13 -3.37
C GLY A 82 18.74 -16.32 -3.71
N SER A 83 17.88 -16.72 -2.78
CA SER A 83 16.94 -17.84 -2.99
C SER A 83 15.62 -17.61 -2.24
N PRO A 84 14.49 -18.21 -2.67
CA PRO A 84 13.22 -18.04 -1.98
C PRO A 84 13.28 -18.45 -0.50
N ARG A 85 14.09 -19.47 -0.17
CA ARG A 85 14.27 -19.95 1.20
C ARG A 85 14.90 -18.90 2.12
N ALA A 86 15.67 -17.94 1.59
CA ALA A 86 16.26 -16.87 2.39
C ALA A 86 15.19 -16.01 3.08
N TYR A 87 14.00 -15.90 2.50
CA TYR A 87 12.89 -15.14 3.10
C TYR A 87 12.30 -15.80 4.35
N ALA A 88 12.58 -17.08 4.63
CA ALA A 88 12.02 -17.80 5.78
C ALA A 88 12.47 -17.24 7.14
N ASN A 89 13.63 -16.58 7.18
CA ASN A 89 14.24 -15.96 8.37
C ASN A 89 14.63 -14.49 8.13
N ALA A 90 14.17 -13.88 7.03
CA ALA A 90 14.48 -12.48 6.71
C ALA A 90 13.56 -11.54 7.52
N PRO A 91 13.98 -10.27 7.74
CA PRO A 91 13.08 -9.23 8.23
C PRO A 91 11.77 -9.20 7.44
N TRP A 92 10.64 -9.20 8.14
CA TRP A 92 9.34 -9.55 7.55
C TRP A 92 8.28 -8.44 7.67
N CYS A 93 8.68 -7.21 8.00
CA CYS A 93 7.77 -6.06 8.09
C CYS A 93 6.99 -5.81 6.79
N ALA A 94 7.66 -5.82 5.63
CA ALA A 94 7.00 -5.65 4.33
C ALA A 94 6.21 -6.89 3.89
N MET A 95 6.64 -8.09 4.28
CA MET A 95 5.89 -9.32 4.04
C MET A 95 4.56 -9.31 4.80
N PHE A 96 4.54 -8.78 6.03
CA PHE A 96 3.31 -8.59 6.81
C PHE A 96 2.33 -7.65 6.09
N VAL A 97 2.79 -6.46 5.67
CA VAL A 97 1.96 -5.50 4.93
C VAL A 97 1.43 -6.12 3.63
N SER A 98 2.30 -6.80 2.88
CA SER A 98 1.95 -7.51 1.65
C SER A 98 0.90 -8.60 1.88
N TRP A 99 1.04 -9.37 2.96
CA TRP A 99 0.08 -10.41 3.34
C TRP A 99 -1.28 -9.81 3.69
N VAL A 100 -1.32 -8.70 4.44
CA VAL A 100 -2.58 -8.02 4.76
C VAL A 100 -3.29 -7.56 3.49
N GLY A 101 -2.56 -7.00 2.52
CA GLY A 101 -3.13 -6.60 1.22
C GLY A 101 -3.68 -7.76 0.40
N GLU A 102 -2.99 -8.90 0.42
CA GLU A 102 -3.46 -10.14 -0.19
C GLU A 102 -4.73 -10.66 0.47
N GLN A 103 -4.75 -10.76 1.80
CA GLN A 103 -5.90 -11.28 2.55
C GLN A 103 -7.13 -10.36 2.45
N ALA A 104 -6.91 -9.05 2.30
CA ALA A 104 -7.98 -8.10 2.01
C ALA A 104 -8.46 -8.14 0.55
N GLY A 105 -7.80 -8.88 -0.34
CA GLY A 105 -8.18 -8.94 -1.76
C GLY A 105 -7.87 -7.66 -2.54
N ILE A 106 -7.02 -6.79 -2.00
CA ILE A 106 -6.66 -5.49 -2.60
C ILE A 106 -5.18 -5.38 -2.96
N ARG A 107 -4.48 -6.51 -3.03
CA ARG A 107 -3.06 -6.56 -3.46
C ARG A 107 -2.76 -5.71 -4.70
N PRO A 108 -3.61 -5.63 -5.76
CA PRO A 108 -3.31 -4.79 -6.91
C PRO A 108 -3.19 -3.30 -6.59
N THR A 109 -3.84 -2.80 -5.54
CA THR A 109 -3.76 -1.38 -5.13
C THR A 109 -2.82 -1.14 -3.96
N MET A 110 -2.49 -2.20 -3.20
CA MET A 110 -1.55 -2.14 -2.07
C MET A 110 -0.11 -2.50 -2.46
N GLY A 111 0.09 -3.19 -3.57
CA GLY A 111 1.38 -3.76 -3.94
C GLY A 111 1.81 -4.88 -3.00
N TRP A 112 2.95 -5.49 -3.29
CA TRP A 112 3.55 -6.53 -2.46
C TRP A 112 5.03 -6.70 -2.73
N ASP A 113 5.83 -6.73 -1.67
CA ASP A 113 7.27 -6.99 -1.71
C ASP A 113 7.77 -7.43 -0.33
N ALA A 114 8.92 -8.09 -0.29
CA ALA A 114 9.65 -8.34 0.95
C ALA A 114 10.62 -7.19 1.27
N TYR A 115 11.02 -6.41 0.26
CA TYR A 115 11.93 -5.29 0.41
C TYR A 115 11.16 -3.96 0.51
N THR A 116 11.31 -3.30 1.66
CA THR A 116 10.62 -2.03 1.99
C THR A 116 10.86 -0.94 0.96
N VAL A 117 12.10 -0.77 0.50
CA VAL A 117 12.50 0.25 -0.49
C VAL A 117 11.80 0.01 -1.84
N ALA A 118 11.78 -1.25 -2.30
CA ALA A 118 11.12 -1.60 -3.55
C ALA A 118 9.60 -1.40 -3.47
N HIS A 119 8.99 -1.71 -2.32
CA HIS A 119 7.57 -1.48 -2.10
C HIS A 119 7.21 0.01 -2.08
N ALA A 120 8.01 0.84 -1.41
CA ALA A 120 7.84 2.30 -1.43
C ALA A 120 8.02 2.88 -2.84
N GLN A 121 9.03 2.41 -3.57
CA GLN A 121 9.26 2.83 -4.95
C GLN A 121 8.09 2.44 -5.86
N TRP A 122 7.49 1.26 -5.68
CA TRP A 122 6.30 0.84 -6.42
C TRP A 122 5.11 1.80 -6.21
N PHE A 123 4.85 2.24 -4.96
CA PHE A 123 3.82 3.26 -4.72
C PHE A 123 4.14 4.58 -5.41
N LYS A 124 5.40 5.01 -5.39
CA LYS A 124 5.85 6.25 -6.04
C LYS A 124 5.69 6.19 -7.55
N ASP A 125 6.06 5.07 -8.18
CA ASP A 125 5.95 4.85 -9.62
C ASP A 125 4.47 4.83 -10.05
N ASN A 126 3.59 4.28 -9.22
CA ASN A 126 2.15 4.27 -9.43
C ASN A 126 1.44 5.58 -9.07
N LYS A 127 2.17 6.65 -8.67
CA LYS A 127 1.61 7.96 -8.27
C LYS A 127 0.73 7.92 -7.01
N HIS A 128 0.95 6.93 -6.14
CA HIS A 128 0.23 6.72 -4.89
C HIS A 128 1.17 6.87 -3.68
N TRP A 129 2.05 7.87 -3.74
CA TRP A 129 3.01 8.20 -2.69
C TRP A 129 2.83 9.64 -2.21
N GLY A 130 3.00 9.90 -0.91
CA GLY A 130 3.02 11.26 -0.39
C GLY A 130 3.51 11.37 1.06
N THR A 131 3.17 12.48 1.71
CA THR A 131 3.73 12.89 3.01
C THR A 131 2.69 13.05 4.12
N THR A 132 1.43 12.69 3.86
CA THR A 132 0.32 12.88 4.80
C THR A 132 -0.07 11.55 5.44
N ALA A 133 0.00 11.47 6.76
CA ALA A 133 -0.52 10.33 7.51
C ALA A 133 -2.04 10.24 7.35
N LYS A 134 -2.53 9.08 6.90
CA LYS A 134 -3.96 8.76 6.77
C LYS A 134 -4.20 7.34 7.31
N PRO A 135 -5.30 7.07 8.00
CA PRO A 135 -5.65 5.69 8.38
C PRO A 135 -5.59 4.74 7.18
N GLY A 136 -4.94 3.59 7.35
CA GLY A 136 -4.73 2.59 6.31
C GLY A 136 -3.61 2.91 5.31
N ALA A 137 -2.97 4.09 5.38
CA ALA A 137 -1.77 4.33 4.59
C ALA A 137 -0.64 3.41 5.04
N VAL A 138 0.18 2.96 4.09
CA VAL A 138 1.40 2.22 4.37
C VAL A 138 2.49 3.23 4.69
N VAL A 139 2.98 3.27 5.93
CA VAL A 139 4.03 4.21 6.36
C VAL A 139 5.40 3.55 6.29
N TYR A 140 6.39 4.31 5.81
CA TYR A 140 7.77 3.87 5.67
C TYR A 140 8.70 4.73 6.52
N PHE A 141 9.61 4.10 7.25
CA PHE A 141 10.51 4.74 8.21
C PHE A 141 11.98 4.60 7.82
N ASP A 142 12.75 5.62 8.16
CA ASP A 142 14.21 5.64 8.19
C ASP A 142 14.61 6.02 9.62
N TRP A 143 15.31 5.13 10.32
CA TRP A 143 15.61 5.29 11.73
C TRP A 143 16.61 6.40 12.00
N ASN A 144 17.42 6.76 11.00
CA ASN A 144 18.31 7.91 11.03
C ASN A 144 17.59 9.23 10.71
N GLY A 145 16.27 9.17 10.46
CA GLY A 145 15.45 10.35 10.18
C GLY A 145 15.61 10.87 8.76
N GLY A 146 16.26 10.12 7.86
CA GLY A 146 16.35 10.49 6.45
C GLY A 146 14.99 10.56 5.77
N LYS A 147 14.99 11.15 4.57
CA LYS A 147 13.79 11.40 3.74
C LYS A 147 13.91 10.79 2.34
N ARG A 148 14.81 9.82 2.19
CA ARG A 148 15.08 9.15 0.91
C ARG A 148 14.50 7.74 0.95
N ILE A 149 13.82 7.34 -0.12
CA ILE A 149 13.27 5.98 -0.25
C ILE A 149 14.36 4.91 -0.08
N SER A 150 15.57 5.17 -0.58
CA SER A 150 16.70 4.26 -0.43
C SER A 150 17.18 4.05 1.00
N GLY A 151 16.78 4.92 1.94
CA GLY A 151 17.13 4.82 3.37
C GLY A 151 16.02 4.19 4.22
N ILE A 152 14.97 3.64 3.62
CA ILE A 152 13.87 3.04 4.36
C ILE A 152 14.34 1.74 5.03
N ASP A 153 14.19 1.69 6.36
CA ASP A 153 14.49 0.54 7.20
C ASP A 153 13.25 -0.31 7.51
N HIS A 154 12.07 0.30 7.57
CA HIS A 154 10.88 -0.35 8.10
C HIS A 154 9.57 0.16 7.50
N VAL A 155 8.51 -0.63 7.65
CA VAL A 155 7.18 -0.32 7.13
C VAL A 155 6.08 -0.85 8.05
N GLY A 156 4.93 -0.17 8.07
CA GLY A 156 3.71 -0.64 8.73
C GLY A 156 2.47 0.10 8.24
N PHE A 157 1.35 -0.07 8.93
CA PHE A 157 0.12 0.65 8.64
C PHE A 157 -0.09 1.82 9.60
N VAL A 158 -0.48 2.97 9.09
CA VAL A 158 -0.97 4.09 9.91
C VAL A 158 -2.35 3.75 10.43
N LYS A 159 -2.51 3.67 11.74
CA LYS A 159 -3.82 3.61 12.38
C LYS A 159 -4.43 5.01 12.54
N LYS A 160 -3.62 5.98 12.97
CA LYS A 160 -4.07 7.35 13.27
C LYS A 160 -2.89 8.34 13.28
N ASP A 161 -3.13 9.57 12.82
CA ASP A 161 -2.28 10.73 13.16
C ASP A 161 -2.73 11.30 14.51
N ASN A 162 -1.79 11.40 15.46
CA ASN A 162 -2.10 11.79 16.83
C ASN A 162 -2.18 13.31 17.01
N GLY A 163 -1.72 14.09 16.03
CA GLY A 163 -1.77 15.57 16.07
C GLY A 163 -0.68 16.23 16.92
N ASP A 164 0.20 15.43 17.55
CA ASP A 164 1.29 15.87 18.42
C ASP A 164 2.69 15.62 17.80
N GLY A 165 2.73 15.41 16.48
CA GLY A 165 3.94 15.02 15.76
C GLY A 165 4.22 13.51 15.78
N THR A 166 3.34 12.70 16.35
CA THR A 166 3.41 11.23 16.32
C THR A 166 2.27 10.59 15.52
N ILE A 167 2.47 9.33 15.15
CA ILE A 167 1.45 8.48 14.53
C ILE A 167 1.32 7.18 15.35
N SER A 168 0.09 6.69 15.44
CA SER A 168 -0.19 5.33 15.93
C SER A 168 -0.19 4.36 14.75
N THR A 169 0.47 3.21 14.88
CA THR A 169 0.67 2.24 13.79
C THR A 169 0.36 0.80 14.20
N ILE A 170 0.24 -0.07 13.18
CA ILE A 170 0.28 -1.53 13.31
C ILE A 170 1.42 -2.03 12.43
N GLU A 171 2.42 -2.65 13.04
CA GLU A 171 3.68 -3.03 12.38
C GLU A 171 3.94 -4.51 12.60
N GLY A 172 4.48 -5.19 11.60
CA GLY A 172 5.07 -6.53 11.75
C GLY A 172 6.59 -6.44 11.89
N ASN A 173 7.22 -7.46 12.47
CA ASN A 173 8.66 -7.49 12.75
C ASN A 173 9.14 -6.26 13.55
N THR A 174 8.36 -5.88 14.57
CA THR A 174 8.68 -4.80 15.51
C THR A 174 8.72 -5.34 16.95
N GLY A 175 9.29 -4.61 17.90
CA GLY A 175 9.26 -5.03 19.32
C GLY A 175 9.85 -6.44 19.56
N ASN A 176 11.06 -6.69 19.04
CA ASN A 176 11.71 -8.02 19.00
C ASN A 176 10.92 -9.03 18.17
N GLY A 177 10.59 -8.66 16.94
CA GLY A 177 10.09 -9.63 15.96
C GLY A 177 8.64 -10.02 16.16
N LYS A 178 7.75 -9.06 16.39
CA LYS A 178 6.32 -9.25 16.63
C LYS A 178 5.46 -8.39 15.72
N VAL A 179 4.17 -8.73 15.65
CA VAL A 179 3.15 -7.77 15.24
C VAL A 179 2.70 -6.99 16.48
N GLU A 180 2.84 -5.66 16.45
CA GLU A 180 2.45 -4.80 17.57
C GLU A 180 1.78 -3.49 17.13
N HIS A 181 1.05 -2.90 18.07
CA HIS A 181 0.73 -1.48 18.03
C HIS A 181 1.94 -0.65 18.46
N ARG A 182 2.29 0.39 17.70
CA ARG A 182 3.38 1.31 18.05
C ARG A 182 2.92 2.75 17.98
N VAL A 183 3.64 3.62 18.68
CA VAL A 183 3.58 5.06 18.48
C VAL A 183 4.95 5.49 17.94
N ARG A 184 4.97 6.18 16.80
CA ARG A 184 6.21 6.55 16.09
C ARG A 184 6.25 8.07 15.87
N PRO A 185 7.42 8.71 16.00
CA PRO A 185 7.56 10.12 15.66
C PRO A 185 7.55 10.31 14.14
N LYS A 186 6.84 11.33 13.65
CA LYS A 186 6.80 11.67 12.22
C LYS A 186 8.17 12.11 11.69
N SER A 187 9.09 12.51 12.56
CA SER A 187 10.48 12.84 12.19
C SER A 187 11.24 11.66 11.59
N GLN A 188 10.84 10.41 11.86
CA GLN A 188 11.44 9.20 11.27
C GLN A 188 10.74 8.74 9.99
N VAL A 189 9.64 9.39 9.60
CA VAL A 189 8.88 8.97 8.42
C VAL A 189 9.55 9.49 7.15
N VAL A 190 9.74 8.59 6.18
CA VAL A 190 10.18 8.92 4.81
C VAL A 190 8.99 9.33 3.96
N GLY A 191 7.87 8.60 4.06
CA GLY A 191 6.61 8.92 3.40
C GLY A 191 5.59 7.79 3.54
N TYR A 192 4.52 7.91 2.74
CA TYR A 192 3.34 7.06 2.83
C TYR A 192 2.91 6.57 1.46
N GLY A 193 2.66 5.27 1.35
CA GLY A 193 1.94 4.65 0.24
C GLY A 193 0.43 4.69 0.47
N TYR A 194 -0.34 4.95 -0.58
CA TYR A 194 -1.79 5.10 -0.52
C TYR A 194 -2.51 4.01 -1.33
N PRO A 195 -2.87 2.87 -0.69
CA PRO A 195 -3.80 1.93 -1.29
C PRO A 195 -5.13 2.59 -1.65
N VAL A 196 -5.81 2.06 -2.67
CA VAL A 196 -7.16 2.51 -3.03
C VAL A 196 -8.17 1.72 -2.22
N TYR A 197 -8.88 2.42 -1.34
CA TYR A 197 -9.95 1.88 -0.51
C TYR A 197 -11.33 2.26 -1.07
N ALA A 198 -12.34 1.46 -0.73
CA ALA A 198 -13.73 1.92 -0.81
C ALA A 198 -13.96 3.04 0.22
N GLY A 199 -14.72 4.05 -0.20
CA GLY A 199 -15.08 5.22 0.63
C GLY A 199 -15.90 4.86 1.85
#